data_AF-A0A661H3W5-F1
#
_entry.id   AF-A0A661H3W5-F1
#
_cell.length_a   1.000
_cell.length_b   1.000
_cell.length_c   1.000
_cell.angle_alpha   90.00
_cell.angle_beta   90.00
_cell.angle_gamma   90.00
#
_symmetry.space_group_name_H-M   'P 1'
#
loop_
_entity.id
_entity.type
_entity.pdbx_description
1 polymer ?
#
loop_
_entity_poly.entity_id
_entity_poly.type
_entity_poly.pdbx_seq_one_letter_code
_entity_poly.pdbx_strand_id
1 'polypeptide(L)'
;MPMFSHGEKDYRSFNMYTSQLVVVGQCKQVDIIKAFGVSAISVKRHVKKFREGGPGAFFQQRSERKTSVLTPEVLRRAQEMLNERKSRQEVSAELSIKPDTLYRAIHAGKLVELKKKLNAKVSAV
;
A
#
# COMPACT_ATOMS: atom_id res chain seq x y z
N MET A 1 -38.15 11.80 10.29
CA MET A 1 -37.29 10.61 10.11
C MET A 1 -36.09 11.01 9.25
N PRO A 2 -34.84 10.84 9.71
CA PRO A 2 -33.68 11.18 8.90
C PRO A 2 -33.47 10.14 7.78
N MET A 3 -33.15 10.60 6.57
CA MET A 3 -32.90 9.74 5.41
C MET A 3 -31.57 8.97 5.50
N PHE A 4 -30.62 9.44 6.33
CA PHE A 4 -29.33 8.79 6.54
C PHE A 4 -28.77 9.16 7.91
N SER A 5 -28.06 8.22 8.55
CA SER A 5 -27.31 8.44 9.78
C SER A 5 -26.01 7.63 9.74
N HIS A 6 -24.97 8.16 10.36
CA HIS A 6 -23.67 7.51 10.48
C HIS A 6 -23.03 7.85 11.82
N GLY A 7 -22.04 7.08 12.25
CA GLY A 7 -21.28 7.40 13.45
C GLY A 7 -20.52 8.72 13.28
N GLU A 8 -20.35 9.48 14.36
CA GLU A 8 -19.68 10.80 14.34
C GLU A 8 -18.29 10.76 13.66
N LYS A 9 -17.55 9.67 13.86
CA LYS A 9 -16.21 9.46 13.30
C LYS A 9 -16.19 8.67 11.98
N ASP A 10 -17.34 8.32 11.44
CA ASP A 10 -17.45 7.62 10.16
C ASP A 10 -17.44 8.61 8.99
N TYR A 11 -16.25 9.13 8.70
CA TYR A 11 -16.03 10.04 7.58
C TYR A 11 -16.25 9.36 6.22
N ARG A 12 -16.15 8.03 6.12
CA ARG A 12 -16.35 7.34 4.83
C ARG A 12 -17.82 7.44 4.43
N SER A 13 -18.71 7.13 5.36
CA SER A 13 -20.15 7.26 5.19
C SER A 13 -20.59 8.70 4.95
N PHE A 14 -20.08 9.66 5.73
CA PHE A 14 -20.34 11.09 5.52
C PHE A 14 -19.96 11.54 4.09
N ASN A 15 -18.74 11.24 3.66
CA ASN A 15 -18.25 11.67 2.35
C ASN A 15 -18.97 10.98 1.19
N MET A 16 -19.36 9.70 1.38
CA MET A 16 -20.13 8.95 0.39
C MET A 16 -21.52 9.55 0.19
N TYR A 17 -22.26 9.78 1.28
CA TYR A 17 -23.63 10.27 1.22
C TYR A 17 -23.69 11.72 0.71
N THR A 18 -22.83 12.61 1.20
CA THR A 18 -22.77 13.99 0.71
C THR A 18 -22.39 14.07 -0.77
N SER A 19 -21.51 13.18 -1.25
CA SER A 19 -21.19 13.09 -2.67
C SER A 19 -22.39 12.59 -3.49
N GLN A 20 -23.15 11.61 -2.98
CA GLN A 20 -24.37 11.13 -3.62
C GLN A 20 -25.38 12.26 -3.80
N LEU A 21 -25.62 13.08 -2.76
CA LEU A 21 -26.55 14.21 -2.83
C LEU A 21 -26.16 15.19 -3.94
N VAL A 22 -24.87 15.47 -4.09
CA VAL A 22 -24.37 16.35 -5.17
C VAL A 22 -24.57 15.72 -6.54
N VAL A 23 -24.29 14.41 -6.69
CA VAL A 23 -24.36 13.71 -7.98
C VAL A 23 -25.81 13.54 -8.46
N VAL A 24 -26.74 13.30 -7.55
CA VAL A 24 -28.19 13.21 -7.85
C VAL A 24 -28.81 14.60 -8.04
N GLY A 25 -28.08 15.68 -7.75
CA GLY A 25 -28.55 17.06 -7.93
C GLY A 25 -29.41 17.59 -6.78
N GLN A 26 -29.40 16.93 -5.62
CA GLN A 26 -30.14 17.33 -4.42
C GLN A 26 -29.50 18.50 -3.67
N CYS A 27 -28.18 18.72 -3.85
CA CYS A 27 -27.47 19.87 -3.29
C CYS A 27 -26.28 20.27 -4.16
N LYS A 28 -25.77 21.50 -3.98
CA LYS A 28 -24.53 21.97 -4.60
C LYS A 28 -23.35 21.69 -3.68
N GLN A 29 -22.16 21.54 -4.26
CA GLN A 29 -20.91 21.38 -3.49
C GLN A 29 -20.69 22.53 -2.49
N VAL A 30 -21.10 23.75 -2.85
CA VAL A 30 -21.00 24.93 -1.97
C VAL A 30 -21.89 24.82 -0.72
N ASP A 31 -22.99 24.10 -0.80
CA ASP A 31 -23.92 23.91 0.32
C ASP A 31 -23.27 22.98 1.36
N ILE A 32 -22.62 21.90 0.91
CA ILE A 32 -21.86 20.99 1.78
C ILE A 32 -20.71 21.71 2.48
N ILE A 33 -19.97 22.55 1.75
CA ILE A 33 -18.85 23.33 2.31
C ILE A 33 -19.34 24.25 3.43
N LYS A 34 -20.42 25.00 3.18
CA LYS A 34 -20.97 25.95 4.16
C LYS A 34 -21.61 25.26 5.36
N ALA A 35 -22.35 24.18 5.14
CA ALA A 35 -23.09 23.49 6.19
C ALA A 35 -22.18 22.71 7.14
N PHE A 36 -21.12 22.08 6.63
CA PHE A 36 -20.27 21.18 7.41
C PHE A 36 -18.85 21.72 7.67
N GLY A 37 -18.51 22.91 7.17
CA GLY A 37 -17.19 23.51 7.37
C GLY A 37 -16.03 22.73 6.75
N VAL A 38 -16.30 21.91 5.73
CA VAL A 38 -15.30 21.06 5.07
C VAL A 38 -14.62 21.81 3.92
N SER A 39 -13.35 21.47 3.65
CA SER A 39 -12.61 22.14 2.57
C SER A 39 -13.20 21.85 1.18
N ALA A 40 -13.21 22.88 0.32
CA ALA A 40 -13.70 22.76 -1.05
C ALA A 40 -12.93 21.70 -1.87
N ILE A 41 -11.62 21.56 -1.60
CA ILE A 41 -10.77 20.57 -2.26
C ILE A 41 -11.22 19.16 -1.88
N SER A 42 -11.54 18.91 -0.60
CA SER A 42 -12.03 17.60 -0.15
C SER A 42 -13.34 17.23 -0.82
N VAL A 43 -14.31 18.15 -0.83
CA VAL A 43 -15.62 17.94 -1.46
C VAL A 43 -15.46 17.61 -2.95
N LYS A 44 -14.67 18.39 -3.70
CA LYS A 44 -14.39 18.11 -5.11
C LYS A 44 -13.80 16.71 -5.34
N ARG A 45 -12.84 16.30 -4.50
CA ARG A 45 -12.22 14.97 -4.57
C ARG A 45 -13.22 13.85 -4.31
N HIS A 46 -14.05 13.99 -3.28
CA HIS A 46 -15.05 12.98 -2.94
C HIS A 46 -16.15 12.86 -4.00
N VAL A 47 -16.64 13.99 -4.53
CA VAL A 47 -17.61 13.98 -5.63
C VAL A 47 -17.02 13.32 -6.88
N LYS A 48 -15.76 13.63 -7.23
CA LYS A 48 -15.07 12.93 -8.32
C LYS A 48 -14.99 11.42 -8.07
N LYS A 49 -14.56 11.04 -6.87
CA LYS A 49 -14.47 9.63 -6.45
C LYS A 49 -15.81 8.89 -6.58
N PHE A 50 -16.92 9.53 -6.17
CA PHE A 50 -18.26 8.96 -6.32
C PHE A 50 -18.67 8.81 -7.79
N ARG A 51 -18.35 9.78 -8.65
CA ARG A 51 -18.63 9.69 -10.09
C ARG A 51 -17.89 8.55 -10.77
N GLU A 52 -16.64 8.29 -10.35
CA GLU A 52 -15.79 7.27 -10.98
C GLU A 52 -16.08 5.85 -10.46
N GLY A 53 -16.39 5.68 -9.17
CA GLY A 53 -16.51 4.35 -8.57
C GLY A 53 -17.73 4.14 -7.68
N GLY A 54 -18.69 5.06 -7.70
CA GLY A 54 -19.94 4.97 -6.95
C GLY A 54 -19.76 4.93 -5.42
N PRO A 55 -20.77 4.45 -4.68
CA PRO A 55 -20.72 4.31 -3.23
C PRO A 55 -19.58 3.39 -2.75
N GLY A 56 -19.35 2.29 -3.47
CA GLY A 56 -18.36 1.26 -3.10
C GLY A 56 -16.93 1.81 -3.02
N ALA A 57 -16.59 2.82 -3.84
CA ALA A 57 -15.25 3.44 -3.83
C ALA A 57 -14.84 3.97 -2.45
N PHE A 58 -15.78 4.39 -1.60
CA PHE A 58 -15.49 4.93 -0.27
C PHE A 58 -15.06 3.87 0.75
N PHE A 59 -15.44 2.62 0.51
CA PHE A 59 -15.20 1.49 1.41
C PHE A 59 -14.11 0.54 0.91
N GLN A 60 -13.65 0.71 -0.33
CA GLN A 60 -12.52 -0.04 -0.86
C GLN A 60 -11.25 0.19 -0.02
N GLN A 61 -10.55 -0.91 0.26
CA GLN A 61 -9.25 -0.87 0.91
C GLN A 61 -8.26 -0.14 -0.01
N ARG A 62 -7.43 0.71 0.61
CA ARG A 62 -6.42 1.45 -0.15
C ARG A 62 -5.47 0.45 -0.79
N SER A 63 -5.29 0.54 -2.11
CA SER A 63 -4.27 -0.24 -2.81
C SER A 63 -2.91 0.03 -2.17
N GLU A 64 -2.28 -1.04 -1.70
CA GLU A 64 -0.92 -0.97 -1.16
C GLU A 64 0.03 -0.61 -2.29
N ARG A 65 1.02 0.24 -1.99
CA ARG A 65 2.06 0.55 -2.97
C ARG A 65 2.82 -0.74 -3.28
N LYS A 66 2.66 -1.26 -4.49
CA LYS A 66 3.49 -2.36 -4.99
C LYS A 66 4.94 -1.89 -5.02
N THR A 67 5.82 -2.65 -4.38
CA THR A 67 7.27 -2.36 -4.41
C THR A 67 7.77 -2.61 -5.83
N SER A 68 8.13 -1.55 -6.56
CA SER A 68 8.51 -1.64 -7.97
C SER A 68 9.74 -2.52 -8.24
N VAL A 69 10.59 -2.70 -7.24
CA VAL A 69 11.93 -3.30 -7.40
C VAL A 69 11.91 -4.81 -7.18
N LEU A 70 11.10 -5.32 -6.25
CA LEU A 70 11.01 -6.75 -5.94
C LEU A 70 9.84 -7.39 -6.70
N THR A 71 9.95 -7.41 -8.03
CA THR A 71 9.03 -8.18 -8.86
C THR A 71 9.22 -9.69 -8.62
N PRO A 72 8.24 -10.54 -8.96
CA PRO A 72 8.39 -11.99 -8.81
C PRO A 72 9.61 -12.55 -9.54
N GLU A 73 9.93 -12.01 -10.73
CA GLU A 73 11.11 -12.40 -11.50
C GLU A 73 12.42 -12.03 -10.81
N VAL A 74 12.48 -10.82 -10.24
CA VAL A 74 13.64 -10.34 -9.48
C VAL A 74 13.84 -11.17 -8.22
N LEU A 75 12.75 -11.52 -7.52
CA LEU A 75 12.81 -12.40 -6.34
C LEU A 75 13.34 -13.79 -6.71
N ARG A 76 12.90 -14.36 -7.83
CA ARG A 76 13.39 -15.66 -8.30
C ARG A 76 14.89 -15.62 -8.58
N ARG A 77 15.36 -14.64 -9.36
CA ARG A 77 16.80 -14.49 -9.67
C ARG A 77 17.64 -14.23 -8.42
N ALA A 78 17.16 -13.37 -7.51
CA ALA A 78 17.83 -13.13 -6.24
C ALA A 78 17.92 -14.40 -5.40
N GLN A 79 16.85 -15.22 -5.37
CA GLN A 79 16.85 -16.48 -4.63
C GLN A 79 17.80 -17.51 -5.25
N GLU A 80 17.87 -17.63 -6.57
CA GLU A 80 18.84 -18.48 -7.28
C GLU A 80 20.28 -18.11 -6.91
N MET A 81 20.61 -16.82 -6.96
CA MET A 81 21.94 -16.33 -6.58
C MET A 81 22.28 -16.57 -5.10
N LEU A 82 21.32 -16.39 -4.19
CA LEU A 82 21.50 -16.70 -2.77
C LEU A 82 21.68 -18.21 -2.54
N ASN A 83 21.00 -19.06 -3.33
CA ASN A 83 21.18 -20.51 -3.28
C ASN A 83 22.57 -20.94 -3.78
N GLU A 84 23.11 -20.23 -4.78
CA GLU A 84 24.50 -20.35 -5.26
C GLU A 84 25.55 -19.85 -4.25
N ARG A 85 25.11 -19.39 -3.07
CA ARG A 85 25.94 -18.82 -1.99
C ARG A 85 26.59 -17.48 -2.33
N LYS A 86 26.07 -16.76 -3.32
CA LYS A 86 26.47 -15.36 -3.56
C LYS A 86 26.06 -14.51 -2.36
N SER A 87 26.91 -13.55 -2.01
CA SER A 87 26.66 -12.63 -0.90
C SER A 87 25.60 -11.59 -1.28
N ARG A 88 24.95 -10.98 -0.28
CA ARG A 88 24.00 -9.87 -0.49
C ARG A 88 24.57 -8.74 -1.34
N GLN A 89 25.87 -8.48 -1.23
CA GLN A 89 26.55 -7.42 -1.98
C GLN A 89 26.72 -7.80 -3.45
N GLU A 90 27.04 -9.06 -3.74
CA GLU A 90 27.14 -9.58 -5.11
C GLU A 90 25.77 -9.57 -5.79
N VAL A 91 24.72 -10.07 -5.10
CA VAL A 91 23.34 -10.05 -5.62
C VAL A 91 22.86 -8.60 -5.85
N SER A 92 23.22 -7.69 -4.95
CA SER A 92 22.91 -6.27 -5.08
C SER A 92 23.55 -5.64 -6.31
N ALA A 93 24.83 -5.93 -6.56
CA ALA A 93 25.55 -5.41 -7.72
C ALA A 93 25.00 -5.99 -9.03
N GLU A 94 24.76 -7.31 -9.07
CA GLU A 94 24.32 -8.02 -10.27
C GLU A 94 22.88 -7.65 -10.67
N LEU A 95 21.97 -7.49 -9.69
CA LEU A 95 20.58 -7.09 -9.96
C LEU A 95 20.37 -5.58 -9.96
N SER A 96 21.40 -4.78 -9.65
CA SER A 96 21.29 -3.32 -9.49
C SER A 96 20.21 -2.91 -8.47
N ILE A 97 20.11 -3.65 -7.37
CA ILE A 97 19.14 -3.43 -6.28
C ILE A 97 19.88 -3.00 -5.03
N LYS A 98 19.33 -2.03 -4.28
CA LYS A 98 19.93 -1.60 -3.01
C LYS A 98 20.08 -2.77 -2.03
N PRO A 99 21.22 -2.91 -1.32
CA PRO A 99 21.40 -3.96 -0.31
C PRO A 99 20.31 -3.95 0.78
N ASP A 100 19.83 -2.75 1.18
CA ASP A 100 18.76 -2.59 2.16
C ASP A 100 17.43 -3.22 1.69
N THR A 101 17.15 -3.20 0.38
CA THR A 101 15.97 -3.83 -0.20
C THR A 101 16.03 -5.36 -0.07
N LEU A 102 17.21 -5.96 -0.31
CA LEU A 102 17.42 -7.40 -0.12
C LEU A 102 17.35 -7.78 1.36
N TYR A 103 17.95 -6.98 2.24
CA TYR A 103 17.84 -7.16 3.69
C TYR A 103 16.38 -7.18 4.15
N ARG A 104 15.57 -6.19 3.75
CA ARG A 104 14.13 -6.15 4.07
C ARG A 104 13.37 -7.33 3.49
N ALA A 105 13.72 -7.78 2.29
CA ALA A 105 13.08 -8.94 1.67
C ALA A 105 13.35 -10.23 2.48
N ILE A 106 14.58 -10.41 2.96
CA ILE A 106 14.96 -11.55 3.80
C ILE A 106 14.25 -11.51 5.14
N HIS A 107 14.24 -10.35 5.81
CA HIS A 107 13.54 -10.19 7.09
C HIS A 107 12.02 -10.34 6.97
N ALA A 108 11.44 -9.98 5.82
CA ALA A 108 10.04 -10.22 5.52
C ALA A 108 9.74 -11.68 5.11
N GLY A 109 10.73 -12.58 5.08
CA GLY A 109 10.58 -13.98 4.69
C GLY A 109 10.39 -14.20 3.18
N LYS A 110 10.63 -13.19 2.34
CA LYS A 110 10.50 -13.28 0.87
C LYS A 110 11.72 -13.88 0.19
N LEU A 111 12.89 -13.82 0.84
CA LEU A 111 14.14 -14.42 0.39
C LEU A 111 14.74 -15.20 1.57
N VAL A 112 15.38 -16.32 1.28
CA VAL A 112 16.03 -17.16 2.30
C VAL A 112 17.53 -17.19 2.03
N GLU A 113 18.31 -16.94 3.08
CA GLU A 113 19.75 -17.11 3.05
C GLU A 113 20.16 -18.38 3.79
N LEU A 114 20.93 -19.21 3.10
CA LEU A 114 21.58 -20.35 3.72
C LEU A 114 22.72 -19.83 4.61
N LYS A 115 22.51 -19.86 5.93
CA LYS A 115 23.56 -19.51 6.89
C LYS A 115 24.79 -20.39 6.64
N LYS A 116 25.97 -19.78 6.57
CA LYS A 116 27.26 -20.48 6.56
C LYS A 116 27.32 -21.39 7.80
N LYS A 117 27.50 -22.71 7.61
CA LYS A 117 27.90 -23.58 8.74
C LYS A 117 29.22 -23.02 9.27
N LEU A 118 29.24 -22.56 10.52
CA LEU A 118 30.48 -22.35 11.25
C LEU A 118 31.17 -23.72 11.33
N ASN A 119 32.23 -23.92 10.55
CA ASN A 119 33.08 -25.09 10.71
C ASN A 119 33.62 -25.08 12.15
N ALA A 120 33.26 -26.11 12.92
CA ALA A 120 33.85 -26.39 14.21
C ALA A 120 35.37 -26.43 14.03
N LYS A 121 36.09 -25.55 14.73
CA LYS A 121 37.55 -25.63 14.80
C LYS A 121 37.88 -26.96 15.48
N VAL A 122 38.51 -27.85 14.72
CA VAL A 122 39.19 -29.04 15.23
C VAL A 122 40.23 -28.54 16.23
N SER A 123 40.03 -28.86 17.51
CA SER A 123 41.04 -28.67 18.55
C SER A 123 42.24 -29.54 18.20
N ALA A 124 43.41 -28.91 18.18
CA ALA A 124 44.70 -29.53 17.95
C ALA A 124 44.97 -30.67 18.94
N VAL A 125 45.66 -31.69 18.44
CA VAL A 125 46.37 -32.74 19.20
C VAL A 125 47.51 -32.12 19.99
#